data_AF-A0A377W0P1-F1
#
_entry.id   AF-A0A377W0P1-F1
#
_cell.length_a   1.000
_cell.length_b   1.000
_cell.length_c   1.000
_cell.angle_alpha   90.00
_cell.angle_beta   90.00
_cell.angle_gamma   90.00
#
_symmetry.space_group_name_H-M   'P 1'
#
loop_
_entity.id
_entity.type
_entity.pdbx_description
1 polymer ?
#
loop_
_entity_poly.entity_id
_entity_poly.type
_entity_poly.pdbx_seq_one_letter_code
_entity_poly.pdbx_strand_id
1 'polypeptide(L)'
;MTAGFAANYLTATMVCFFIGRFTGTWLIRRFAPQNVLAIYAFIAMLLCLLSAFSGGHVGLLALTLCSAFMSIQYPTIFSLGIKHLGQDTKYGSSFIVMTIIGGGIVTPVMGFVSDAAGNIPTAELVPALCFAIIFIFARFRSQAATN
;
A
#
# COMPACT_ATOMS: atom_id res chain seq x y z
N MET A 1 1.14 -9.60 24.29
CA MET A 1 0.86 -10.70 23.33
C MET A 1 2.15 -11.49 23.15
N THR A 2 2.10 -12.83 23.25
CA THR A 2 3.29 -13.68 22.99
C THR A 2 3.61 -13.68 21.50
N ALA A 3 4.90 -13.74 21.13
CA ALA A 3 5.34 -13.69 19.73
C ALA A 3 4.70 -14.79 18.86
N GLY A 4 4.43 -15.97 19.44
CA GLY A 4 3.73 -17.06 18.76
C GLY A 4 2.28 -16.72 18.38
N PHE A 5 1.55 -15.95 19.19
CA PHE A 5 0.19 -15.51 18.84
C PHE A 5 0.20 -14.38 17.81
N ALA A 6 1.22 -13.52 17.81
CA ALA A 6 1.40 -12.49 16.79
C ALA A 6 1.70 -13.08 15.40
N ALA A 7 2.40 -14.22 15.34
CA ALA A 7 2.65 -14.93 14.08
C ALA A 7 1.35 -15.36 13.37
N ASN A 8 0.29 -15.68 14.12
CA ASN A 8 -1.00 -16.00 13.53
C ASN A 8 -1.62 -14.80 12.78
N TYR A 9 -1.41 -13.57 13.28
CA TYR A 9 -1.85 -12.37 12.57
C TYR A 9 -1.05 -12.14 11.28
N LEU A 10 0.25 -12.44 11.27
CA LEU A 10 1.07 -12.40 10.05
C LEU A 10 0.60 -13.41 9.01
N THR A 11 0.26 -14.63 9.42
CA THR A 11 -0.35 -15.62 8.51
C THR A 11 -1.69 -15.12 8.00
N ALA A 12 -2.51 -14.50 8.87
CA ALA A 12 -3.78 -13.89 8.47
C ALA A 12 -3.57 -12.74 7.45
N THR A 13 -2.51 -11.92 7.57
CA THR A 13 -2.23 -10.87 6.60
C THR A 13 -1.95 -11.44 5.21
N MET A 14 -1.25 -12.58 5.10
CA MET A 14 -0.99 -13.26 3.82
C MET A 14 -2.28 -13.79 3.19
N VAL A 15 -3.18 -14.36 3.99
CA VAL A 15 -4.50 -14.81 3.53
C VAL A 15 -5.34 -13.61 3.06
N CYS A 16 -5.38 -12.54 3.84
CA CYS A 16 -6.03 -11.29 3.47
C CYS A 16 -5.45 -10.69 2.19
N PHE A 17 -4.12 -10.74 2.01
CA PHE A 17 -3.44 -10.28 0.81
C PHE A 17 -3.88 -11.07 -0.44
N PHE A 18 -3.99 -12.39 -0.33
CA PHE A 18 -4.45 -13.24 -1.43
C PHE A 18 -5.91 -12.96 -1.80
N ILE A 19 -6.79 -12.86 -0.80
CA ILE A 19 -8.22 -12.55 -1.00
C ILE A 19 -8.38 -11.14 -1.61
N GLY A 20 -7.64 -10.17 -1.08
CA GLY A 20 -7.61 -8.79 -1.58
C GLY A 20 -7.16 -8.72 -3.04
N ARG A 21 -6.18 -9.55 -3.42
CA ARG A 21 -5.72 -9.62 -4.81
C ARG A 21 -6.76 -10.23 -5.73
N PHE A 22 -7.45 -11.28 -5.31
CA PHE A 22 -8.48 -11.93 -6.11
C PHE A 22 -9.67 -10.99 -6.37
N THR A 23 -10.18 -10.37 -5.30
CA THR A 23 -11.27 -9.39 -5.37
C THR A 23 -10.87 -8.14 -6.15
N GLY A 24 -9.68 -7.60 -5.91
CA GLY A 24 -9.17 -6.43 -6.62
C GLY A 24 -8.97 -6.70 -8.12
N THR A 25 -8.46 -7.87 -8.50
CA THR A 25 -8.24 -8.21 -9.93
C THR A 25 -9.58 -8.31 -10.66
N TRP A 26 -10.59 -8.87 -10.00
CA TRP A 26 -11.96 -8.87 -10.51
C TRP A 26 -12.51 -7.45 -10.68
N LEU A 27 -12.20 -6.54 -9.74
CA LEU A 27 -12.63 -5.14 -9.80
C LEU A 27 -11.94 -4.36 -10.93
N ILE A 28 -10.64 -4.57 -11.15
CA ILE A 28 -9.89 -3.96 -12.27
C ILE A 28 -10.39 -4.44 -13.64
N ARG A 29 -10.95 -5.66 -13.72
CA ARG A 29 -11.62 -6.12 -14.95
C ARG A 29 -12.92 -5.36 -15.24
N ARG A 30 -13.58 -4.82 -14.22
CA ARG A 30 -14.88 -4.13 -14.33
C ARG A 30 -14.76 -2.61 -14.37
N PHE A 31 -13.74 -2.04 -13.74
CA PHE A 31 -13.57 -0.59 -13.56
C PHE A 31 -12.19 -0.11 -14.03
N ALA A 32 -12.05 1.18 -14.30
CA ALA A 32 -10.78 1.79 -14.69
C ALA A 32 -9.70 1.56 -13.59
N PRO A 33 -8.50 1.04 -13.93
CA PRO A 33 -7.46 0.70 -12.96
C PRO A 33 -7.07 1.87 -12.05
N GLN A 34 -7.05 3.09 -12.60
CA GLN A 34 -6.75 4.32 -11.87
C GLN A 34 -7.73 4.62 -10.73
N ASN A 35 -9.03 4.34 -10.93
CA ASN A 35 -10.06 4.59 -9.92
C ASN A 35 -10.03 3.52 -8.83
N VAL A 36 -9.81 2.26 -9.23
CA VAL A 36 -9.62 1.16 -8.27
C VAL A 36 -8.39 1.42 -7.39
N LEU A 37 -7.27 1.83 -7.99
CA LEU A 37 -6.07 2.20 -7.25
C LEU A 37 -6.32 3.34 -6.26
N ALA A 38 -7.02 4.40 -6.68
CA ALA A 38 -7.34 5.52 -5.80
C ALA A 38 -8.20 5.08 -4.61
N ILE A 39 -9.27 4.31 -4.84
CA ILE A 39 -10.13 3.82 -3.77
C ILE A 39 -9.34 2.92 -2.80
N TYR A 40 -8.53 2.01 -3.32
CA TYR A 40 -7.73 1.09 -2.50
C TYR A 40 -6.65 1.83 -1.71
N ALA A 41 -5.97 2.82 -2.30
CA ALA A 41 -4.99 3.65 -1.61
C ALA A 41 -5.64 4.49 -0.50
N PHE A 42 -6.83 5.04 -0.75
CA PHE A 42 -7.58 5.80 0.25
C PHE A 42 -8.01 4.94 1.44
N ILE A 43 -8.54 3.73 1.17
CA ILE A 43 -8.93 2.80 2.23
C ILE A 43 -7.71 2.34 3.04
N ALA A 44 -6.59 2.01 2.37
CA ALA A 44 -5.34 1.65 3.03
C ALA A 44 -4.80 2.79 3.93
N MET A 45 -4.84 4.03 3.44
CA MET A 45 -4.47 5.22 4.22
C MET A 45 -5.34 5.35 5.48
N LEU A 46 -6.66 5.21 5.38
CA LEU A 46 -7.57 5.28 6.53
C LEU A 46 -7.31 4.15 7.53
N LEU A 47 -7.02 2.93 7.06
CA LEU A 47 -6.68 1.80 7.91
C LEU A 47 -5.36 2.01 8.66
N CYS A 48 -4.34 2.58 8.02
CA CYS A 48 -3.09 2.95 8.69
C CYS A 48 -3.30 4.06 9.72
N LEU A 49 -4.11 5.07 9.42
CA LEU A 49 -4.46 6.11 10.39
C LEU A 49 -5.21 5.52 11.60
N LEU A 50 -6.20 4.65 11.36
CA LEU A 50 -6.89 3.93 12.43
C LEU A 50 -5.94 3.06 13.25
N SER A 51 -4.97 2.40 12.61
CA SER A 51 -3.95 1.62 13.30
C SER A 51 -3.07 2.50 14.20
N ALA A 52 -2.67 3.68 13.69
CA ALA A 52 -1.85 4.63 14.41
C ALA A 52 -2.54 5.22 15.65
N PHE A 53 -3.84 5.55 15.55
CA PHE A 53 -4.58 6.20 16.64
C PHE A 53 -5.22 5.21 17.63
N SER A 54 -5.70 4.05 17.16
CA SER A 54 -6.48 3.14 18.03
C SER A 54 -5.62 2.26 18.91
N GLY A 55 -4.42 1.88 18.45
CA GLY A 55 -3.57 0.91 19.15
C GLY A 55 -4.26 -0.43 19.46
N GLY A 56 -3.59 -1.26 20.27
CA GLY A 56 -4.15 -2.52 20.78
C GLY A 56 -4.58 -3.52 19.70
N HIS A 57 -5.63 -4.30 19.99
CA HIS A 57 -6.15 -5.32 19.06
C HIS A 57 -6.82 -4.72 17.82
N VAL A 58 -7.46 -3.56 17.96
CA VAL A 58 -8.14 -2.87 16.85
C VAL A 58 -7.12 -2.39 15.83
N GLY A 59 -5.99 -1.81 16.26
CA GLY A 59 -4.93 -1.40 15.35
C GLY A 59 -4.25 -2.57 14.63
N LEU A 60 -4.11 -3.70 15.31
CA LEU A 60 -3.55 -4.94 14.74
C LEU A 60 -4.47 -5.56 13.66
N LEU A 61 -5.79 -5.54 13.90
CA LEU A 61 -6.78 -5.93 12.91
C LEU A 61 -6.80 -4.97 11.71
N ALA A 62 -6.71 -3.66 11.95
CA ALA A 62 -6.64 -2.66 10.88
C ALA A 62 -5.40 -2.86 9.98
N LEU A 63 -4.24 -3.15 10.58
CA LEU A 63 -3.00 -3.46 9.87
C LEU A 63 -3.13 -4.73 9.01
N THR A 64 -3.73 -5.77 9.60
CA THR A 64 -4.00 -7.04 8.92
C THR A 64 -4.91 -6.83 7.70
N LEU A 65 -5.97 -6.04 7.87
CA LEU A 65 -6.90 -5.70 6.80
C LEU A 65 -6.23 -4.83 5.72
N CYS A 66 -5.33 -3.92 6.10
CA CYS A 66 -4.60 -3.05 5.18
C CYS A 66 -3.82 -3.86 4.13
N SER A 67 -3.28 -5.02 4.53
CA SER A 67 -2.56 -5.93 3.62
C SER A 67 -3.43 -6.41 2.45
N ALA A 68 -4.75 -6.56 2.64
CA ALA A 68 -5.66 -6.90 1.55
C ALA A 68 -5.69 -5.81 0.47
N PHE A 69 -5.72 -4.54 0.87
CA PHE A 69 -5.79 -3.40 -0.04
C PHE A 69 -4.43 -3.08 -0.69
N MET A 70 -3.32 -3.36 0.00
CA MET A 70 -1.98 -3.15 -0.57
C MET A 70 -1.69 -4.09 -1.75
N SER A 71 -2.33 -5.26 -1.79
CA SER A 71 -2.03 -6.35 -2.73
C SER A 71 -2.09 -6.00 -4.22
N ILE A 72 -2.96 -5.07 -4.61
CA ILE A 72 -3.16 -4.69 -6.01
C ILE A 72 -2.44 -3.40 -6.41
N GLN A 73 -1.89 -2.69 -5.44
CA GLN A 73 -1.30 -1.38 -5.69
C GLN A 73 -0.06 -1.49 -6.57
N TYR A 74 0.87 -2.40 -6.24
CA TYR A 74 2.10 -2.59 -7.01
C TYR A 74 1.85 -2.90 -8.50
N PRO A 75 1.07 -3.95 -8.88
CA PRO A 75 0.84 -4.24 -10.30
C PRO A 75 0.08 -3.12 -11.03
N THR A 76 -0.81 -2.41 -10.32
CA THR A 76 -1.57 -1.31 -10.93
C THR A 76 -0.70 -0.07 -11.15
N ILE A 77 0.14 0.30 -10.18
CA ILE A 77 1.12 1.39 -10.32
C ILE A 77 2.09 1.06 -11.45
N PHE A 78 2.59 -0.17 -11.49
CA PHE A 78 3.50 -0.63 -12.54
C PHE A 78 2.84 -0.53 -13.92
N SER A 79 1.63 -1.09 -14.07
CA SER A 79 0.87 -1.05 -15.32
C SER A 79 0.57 0.38 -15.77
N LEU A 80 0.14 1.25 -14.87
CA LEU A 80 -0.13 2.66 -15.17
C LEU A 80 1.15 3.47 -15.45
N GLY A 81 2.26 3.12 -14.81
CA GLY A 81 3.54 3.81 -14.95
C GLY A 81 4.22 3.57 -16.30
N ILE A 82 4.08 2.36 -16.84
CA ILE A 82 4.65 2.01 -18.16
C ILE A 82 3.67 2.18 -19.32
N LYS A 83 2.40 2.49 -19.04
CA LYS A 83 1.39 2.69 -20.07
C LYS A 83 1.81 3.86 -20.97
N HIS A 84 1.76 3.65 -22.29
CA HIS A 84 2.13 4.65 -23.31
C HIS A 84 3.63 5.01 -23.44
N LEU A 85 4.55 4.22 -22.86
CA LEU A 85 6.00 4.47 -23.02
C LEU A 85 6.60 3.96 -24.35
N GLY A 86 5.89 3.11 -25.11
CA GLY A 86 6.38 2.61 -26.40
C GLY A 86 7.74 1.92 -26.29
N GLN A 87 8.74 2.39 -27.03
CA GLN A 87 10.11 1.84 -27.02
C GLN A 87 10.82 1.99 -25.66
N ASP A 88 10.45 3.00 -24.87
CA ASP A 88 11.09 3.29 -23.57
C ASP A 88 10.53 2.44 -22.42
N THR A 89 9.56 1.56 -22.68
CA THR A 89 8.95 0.68 -21.68
C THR A 89 9.99 -0.14 -20.91
N LYS A 90 11.07 -0.57 -21.59
CA LYS A 90 12.16 -1.35 -20.97
C LYS A 90 12.97 -0.51 -19.97
N TYR A 91 13.25 0.75 -20.30
CA TYR A 91 13.94 1.66 -19.40
C TYR A 91 13.02 2.10 -18.25
N GLY A 92 11.78 2.47 -18.55
CA GLY A 92 10.79 2.88 -17.55
C GLY A 92 10.49 1.79 -16.52
N SER A 93 10.28 0.54 -16.95
CA SER A 93 10.10 -0.60 -16.03
C SER A 93 11.33 -0.83 -15.16
N SER A 94 12.55 -0.67 -15.69
CA SER A 94 13.78 -0.81 -14.91
C SER A 94 13.83 0.22 -13.78
N PHE A 95 13.49 1.49 -14.05
CA PHE A 95 13.42 2.52 -13.01
C PHE A 95 12.35 2.23 -11.96
N ILE A 96 11.16 1.76 -12.36
CA ILE A 96 10.10 1.40 -11.39
C ILE A 96 10.56 0.25 -10.49
N VAL A 97 11.28 -0.74 -11.01
CA VAL A 97 11.81 -1.84 -10.17
C VAL A 97 12.90 -1.34 -9.22
N MET A 98 13.74 -0.39 -9.64
CA MET A 98 14.75 0.21 -8.77
C MET A 98 14.15 0.91 -7.55
N THR A 99 12.90 1.40 -7.61
CA THR A 99 12.25 2.04 -6.45
C THR A 99 11.95 1.08 -5.30
N ILE A 100 12.13 -0.23 -5.48
CA ILE A 100 12.06 -1.22 -4.39
C ILE A 100 13.07 -0.88 -3.27
N ILE A 101 14.15 -0.15 -3.58
CA ILE A 101 15.07 0.40 -2.57
C ILE A 101 14.37 1.25 -1.50
N GLY A 102 13.21 1.84 -1.83
CA GLY A 102 12.36 2.54 -0.88
C GLY A 102 11.93 1.67 0.32
N GLY A 103 11.79 0.36 0.14
CA GLY A 103 11.56 -0.58 1.25
C GLY A 103 12.72 -0.67 2.23
N GLY A 104 13.95 -0.54 1.74
CA GLY A 104 15.15 -0.44 2.56
C GLY A 104 15.26 0.90 3.29
N ILE A 105 14.76 1.98 2.67
CA ILE A 105 14.79 3.34 3.24
C ILE A 105 13.68 3.54 4.27
N VAL A 106 12.49 2.95 4.07
CA VAL A 106 11.36 3.12 4.99
C VAL A 106 11.59 2.41 6.33
N THR A 107 12.32 1.28 6.34
CA THR A 107 12.63 0.52 7.56
C THR A 107 13.37 1.35 8.63
N PRO A 108 14.50 2.01 8.35
CA PRO A 108 15.17 2.87 9.31
C PRO A 108 14.36 4.12 9.66
N VAL A 109 13.57 4.67 8.72
CA VAL A 109 12.66 5.79 9.00
C VAL A 109 11.58 5.38 10.01
N MET A 110 10.96 4.21 9.84
CA MET A 110 10.02 3.65 10.80
C MET A 110 10.67 3.40 12.16
N GLY A 111 11.88 2.83 12.18
CA GLY A 111 12.63 2.59 13.41
C GLY A 111 12.89 3.90 14.16
N PHE A 112 13.42 4.92 13.47
CA PHE A 112 13.67 6.22 14.04
C PHE A 112 12.39 6.91 14.56
N VAL A 113 11.29 6.85 13.79
CA VAL A 113 10.00 7.43 14.22
C VAL A 113 9.44 6.68 15.43
N SER A 114 9.53 5.35 15.45
CA SER A 114 9.12 4.52 16.59
C SER A 114 9.91 4.85 17.85
N ASP A 115 11.24 5.00 17.73
CA ASP A 115 12.12 5.32 18.86
C ASP A 115 11.91 6.74 19.36
N ALA A 116 11.71 7.71 18.45
CA ALA A 116 11.46 9.11 18.79
C ALA A 116 10.08 9.34 19.43
N ALA A 117 9.05 8.61 18.98
CA ALA A 117 7.69 8.71 19.52
C ALA A 117 7.46 7.82 20.75
N GLY A 118 8.37 6.89 21.04
CA GLY A 118 8.29 5.96 22.18
C GLY A 118 7.17 4.92 22.05
N ASN A 119 6.56 4.78 20.87
CA ASN A 119 5.46 3.84 20.62
C ASN A 119 5.41 3.42 19.14
N ILE A 120 5.14 2.13 18.90
CA ILE A 120 5.07 1.56 17.54
C ILE A 120 3.90 2.10 16.70
N PRO A 121 2.69 2.37 17.25
CA PRO A 121 1.55 2.81 16.44
C PRO A 121 1.81 4.11 15.68
N THR A 122 2.57 5.06 16.23
CA THR A 122 2.85 6.32 15.52
C THR A 122 3.76 6.13 14.31
N ALA A 123 4.58 5.07 14.27
CA ALA A 123 5.35 4.72 13.08
C ALA A 123 4.46 4.32 11.89
N GLU A 124 3.21 3.89 12.13
CA GLU A 124 2.21 3.60 11.09
C GLU A 124 1.73 4.86 10.34
N LEU A 125 2.06 6.06 10.82
CA LEU A 125 1.88 7.30 10.06
C LEU A 125 2.76 7.36 8.81
N VAL A 126 3.91 6.69 8.82
CA VAL A 126 4.82 6.64 7.67
C VAL A 126 4.15 5.92 6.49
N PRO A 127 3.60 4.70 6.64
CA PRO A 127 2.74 4.06 5.63
C PRO A 127 1.55 4.90 5.20
N ALA A 128 0.87 5.56 6.16
CA ALA A 128 -0.27 6.41 5.83
C ALA A 128 0.12 7.54 4.86
N LEU A 129 1.27 8.18 5.08
CA LEU A 129 1.83 9.18 4.17
C LEU A 129 2.19 8.58 2.81
N CYS A 130 2.80 7.39 2.77
CA CYS A 130 3.08 6.69 1.51
C CYS A 130 1.80 6.41 0.71
N PHE A 131 0.74 5.93 1.36
CA PHE A 131 -0.55 5.69 0.70
C PHE A 131 -1.23 6.98 0.24
N ALA A 132 -1.05 8.09 0.96
CA ALA A 132 -1.52 9.41 0.51
C ALA A 132 -0.83 9.83 -0.81
N ILE A 133 0.49 9.62 -0.94
CA ILE A 133 1.22 9.90 -2.19
C ILE A 133 0.72 9.00 -3.33
N ILE A 134 0.48 7.71 -3.05
CA ILE A 134 -0.07 6.76 -4.05
C ILE A 134 -1.48 7.19 -4.48
N PHE A 135 -2.32 7.65 -3.55
CA PHE A 135 -3.66 8.18 -3.85
C PHE A 135 -3.59 9.39 -4.79
N ILE A 136 -2.69 10.33 -4.49
CA ILE A 136 -2.44 11.50 -5.31
C ILE A 136 -2.01 11.08 -6.73
N PHE A 137 -1.04 10.17 -6.84
CA PHE A 137 -0.61 9.60 -8.13
C PHE A 137 -1.78 8.98 -8.92
N ALA A 138 -2.64 8.20 -8.25
CA ALA A 138 -3.78 7.57 -8.89
C ALA A 138 -4.80 8.60 -9.43
N ARG A 139 -5.05 9.69 -8.67
CA ARG A 139 -5.93 10.78 -9.10
C ARG A 139 -5.33 11.59 -10.25
N PHE A 140 -4.05 11.93 -10.19
CA PHE A 140 -3.36 12.63 -11.28
C PHE A 140 -3.37 11.81 -12.58
N ARG A 141 -3.11 10.50 -12.49
CA ARG A 141 -3.19 9.61 -13.66
C ARG A 141 -4.62 9.44 -14.20
N SER A 142 -5.64 9.61 -13.37
CA SER A 142 -7.03 9.59 -13.83
C SER A 142 -7.37 10.80 -14.71
N GLN A 143 -6.87 11.99 -14.37
CA GLN A 143 -7.12 13.23 -15.14
C GLN A 143 -6.40 13.26 -16.49
N ALA A 144 -5.25 12.60 -16.60
CA ALA A 144 -4.52 12.49 -17.86
C ALA A 144 -5.20 11.58 -18.90
N ALA A 145 -6.18 10.76 -18.48
CA ALA A 145 -6.93 9.88 -19.39
C ALA A 145 -8.24 10.50 -19.91
N THR A 146 -8.65 11.65 -19.36
CA THR A 146 -9.90 12.35 -19.69
C THR A 146 -9.71 13.62 -20.53
N ASN A 147 -8.46 14.00 -20.80
CA ASN A 147 -8.09 15.10 -21.71
C ASN A 147 -7.43 14.50 -22.95
#